data_AF-A0A6A6M1D9-F1
#
_entry.id   AF-A0A6A6M1D9-F1
#
_cell.length_a   1.000
_cell.length_b   1.000
_cell.length_c   1.000
_cell.angle_alpha   90.00
_cell.angle_beta   90.00
_cell.angle_gamma   90.00
#
_symmetry.space_group_name_H-M   'P 1'
#
loop_
_entity.id
_entity.type
_entity.pdbx_description
1 polymer ?
#
loop_
_entity_poly.entity_id
_entity_poly.type
_entity_poly.pdbx_seq_one_letter_code
_entity_poly.pdbx_strand_id
1 'polypeptide(L)'
;MYYIGGNSESVEQNVLHSYSMAYGGGGFAISYPLAKELVRVLDGCINRYSWFYGSDERIQACLSEIGIPLTKELGFHQVDIRGNPYGLLAAHPLAPLVSLHHLDYVKSIFPGMNQIDSLQKLNEPYRLDPGRTLQHSVCYDFNRNWSVSVSWGYTIQLYPSLVTAMQLAMALRTFQTWRTGNNEPFTLTPDP
;
A
#
# COMPACT_ATOMS: atom_id res chain seq x y z
N MET A 1 -19.36 1.10 13.26
CA MET A 1 -19.38 0.53 11.90
C MET A 1 -18.08 0.94 11.24
N TYR A 2 -17.34 0.00 10.65
CA TYR A 2 -16.02 0.26 10.07
C TYR A 2 -15.98 -0.18 8.61
N TYR A 3 -15.38 0.68 7.79
CA TYR A 3 -14.90 0.40 6.44
C TYR A 3 -13.40 0.69 6.46
N ILE A 4 -12.56 -0.34 6.36
CA ILE A 4 -11.11 -0.24 6.47
C ILE A 4 -10.44 -0.71 5.18
N GLY A 5 -9.34 -0.07 4.80
CA GLY A 5 -8.54 -0.46 3.63
C GLY A 5 -7.52 0.62 3.25
N GLY A 6 -6.94 0.50 2.07
CA GLY A 6 -5.90 1.41 1.58
C GLY A 6 -6.32 2.15 0.31
N ASN A 7 -5.83 3.38 0.15
CA ASN A 7 -5.89 4.07 -1.14
C ASN A 7 -4.82 3.51 -2.09
N SER A 8 -4.86 3.93 -3.35
CA SER A 8 -3.74 3.76 -4.26
C SER A 8 -2.51 4.53 -3.77
N GLU A 9 -1.33 3.97 -4.02
CA GLU A 9 -0.04 4.64 -3.82
C GLU A 9 0.14 5.82 -4.79
N SER A 10 -0.37 5.70 -6.02
CA SER A 10 -0.35 6.76 -7.03
C SER A 10 -1.40 7.83 -6.74
N VAL A 11 -0.96 9.09 -6.63
CA VAL A 11 -1.86 10.27 -6.53
C VAL A 11 -2.78 10.38 -7.74
N GLU A 12 -2.26 10.07 -8.93
CA GLU A 12 -3.03 10.10 -10.19
C GLU A 12 -4.30 9.25 -10.12
N GLN A 13 -4.24 8.07 -9.50
CA GLN A 13 -5.40 7.20 -9.34
C GLN A 13 -6.39 7.79 -8.33
N ASN A 14 -5.90 8.32 -7.20
CA ASN A 14 -6.75 8.87 -6.15
C ASN A 14 -7.48 10.14 -6.60
N VAL A 15 -6.85 10.96 -7.46
CA VAL A 15 -7.49 12.13 -8.09
C VAL A 15 -8.57 11.70 -9.08
N LEU A 16 -8.34 10.61 -9.83
CA LEU A 16 -9.29 10.13 -10.84
C LEU A 16 -10.51 9.45 -10.21
N HIS A 17 -10.30 8.67 -9.14
CA HIS A 17 -11.32 7.88 -8.48
C HIS A 17 -11.72 8.53 -7.16
N SER A 18 -10.98 8.27 -6.07
CA SER A 18 -11.30 8.88 -4.78
C SER A 18 -10.20 8.64 -3.74
N TYR A 19 -9.87 9.69 -2.98
CA TYR A 19 -9.08 9.57 -1.74
C TYR A 19 -9.86 8.95 -0.57
N SER A 20 -11.17 8.76 -0.72
CA SER A 20 -12.06 8.18 0.28
C SER A 20 -12.42 6.71 0.00
N MET A 21 -11.82 6.11 -1.04
CA MET A 21 -12.07 4.74 -1.46
C MET A 21 -10.92 3.82 -1.07
N ALA A 22 -11.24 2.69 -0.44
CA ALA A 22 -10.32 1.56 -0.40
C ALA A 22 -10.32 0.88 -1.76
N TYR A 23 -9.14 0.75 -2.36
CA TYR A 23 -8.98 0.17 -3.69
C TYR A 23 -9.18 -1.34 -3.63
N GLY A 24 -10.02 -1.86 -4.53
CA GLY A 24 -10.55 -3.21 -4.44
C GLY A 24 -9.50 -4.32 -4.58
N GLY A 25 -8.43 -4.09 -5.37
CA GLY A 25 -7.36 -5.06 -5.57
C GLY A 25 -6.45 -5.23 -4.34
N GLY A 26 -6.11 -4.12 -3.68
CA GLY A 26 -5.48 -4.10 -2.36
C GLY A 26 -6.41 -4.67 -1.30
N GLY A 27 -7.72 -4.62 -1.53
CA GLY A 27 -8.72 -5.20 -0.65
C GLY A 27 -9.10 -4.25 0.48
N PHE A 28 -10.21 -4.58 1.11
CA PHE A 28 -10.79 -3.82 2.21
C PHE A 28 -11.63 -4.76 3.08
N ALA A 29 -11.94 -4.32 4.29
CA ALA A 29 -12.86 -5.03 5.16
C ALA A 29 -13.95 -4.09 5.67
N ILE A 30 -15.13 -4.66 5.89
CA ILE A 30 -16.25 -3.98 6.55
C ILE A 30 -16.66 -4.74 7.79
N SER A 31 -16.98 -4.00 8.86
CA SER A 31 -17.50 -4.62 10.08
C SER A 31 -18.85 -5.28 9.83
N TYR A 32 -19.16 -6.36 10.55
CA TYR A 32 -20.45 -7.04 10.42
C TYR A 32 -21.69 -6.12 10.58
N PRO A 33 -21.76 -5.19 11.56
CA PRO A 33 -22.88 -4.24 11.63
C PRO A 33 -23.00 -3.35 10.39
N LEU A 34 -21.88 -2.99 9.76
CA LEU A 34 -21.90 -2.22 8.52
C LEU A 34 -22.45 -3.04 7.35
N ALA A 35 -22.04 -4.31 7.22
CA ALA A 35 -22.56 -5.19 6.19
C ALA A 35 -24.09 -5.36 6.30
N LYS A 36 -24.61 -5.44 7.53
CA LYS A 36 -26.06 -5.51 7.80
C LYS A 36 -26.83 -4.29 7.34
N GLU A 37 -26.29 -3.09 7.47
CA GLU A 37 -26.95 -1.88 6.97
C GLU A 37 -26.76 -1.72 5.46
N LEU A 38 -25.56 -1.99 4.95
CA LEU A 38 -25.23 -1.85 3.53
C LEU A 38 -26.12 -2.73 2.65
N VAL A 39 -26.34 -4.00 3.02
CA VAL A 39 -27.14 -4.93 2.20
C VAL A 39 -28.58 -4.46 1.96
N ARG A 40 -29.12 -3.62 2.84
CA ARG A 40 -30.49 -3.09 2.72
C ARG A 40 -30.63 -2.06 1.60
N VAL A 41 -29.53 -1.40 1.22
CA VAL A 41 -29.50 -0.33 0.22
C VAL A 41 -28.66 -0.68 -1.01
N LEU A 42 -27.84 -1.73 -0.93
CA LEU A 42 -26.78 -2.05 -1.90
C LEU A 42 -27.30 -2.13 -3.34
N ASP A 43 -28.33 -2.93 -3.61
CA ASP A 43 -28.84 -3.13 -4.98
C ASP A 43 -29.30 -1.82 -5.63
N GLY A 44 -30.04 -1.00 -4.88
CA GLY A 44 -30.47 0.31 -5.36
C GLY A 44 -29.28 1.26 -5.54
N CYS A 45 -28.33 1.21 -4.63
CA CYS A 45 -27.15 2.06 -4.66
C CYS A 45 -26.20 1.75 -5.83
N ILE A 46 -25.83 0.49 -6.06
CA ILE A 46 -24.94 0.12 -7.17
C ILE A 46 -25.57 0.46 -8.53
N ASN A 47 -26.91 0.41 -8.64
CA ASN A 47 -27.63 0.85 -9.83
C ASN A 47 -27.58 2.37 -10.00
N ARG A 48 -27.76 3.12 -8.91
CA ARG A 48 -27.59 4.59 -8.91
C ARG A 48 -26.20 4.96 -9.38
N TYR A 49 -25.15 4.30 -8.91
CA TYR A 49 -23.77 4.62 -9.28
C TYR A 49 -23.20 3.73 -10.40
N SER A 50 -24.05 3.23 -11.29
CA SER A 50 -23.66 2.32 -12.38
C SER A 50 -22.65 2.91 -13.37
N TRP A 51 -22.49 4.23 -13.43
CA TRP A 51 -21.50 4.90 -14.27
C TRP A 51 -20.07 4.90 -13.71
N PHE A 52 -19.87 4.56 -12.43
CA PHE A 52 -18.52 4.42 -11.89
C PHE A 52 -17.81 3.21 -12.50
N TYR A 53 -16.51 3.39 -12.74
CA TYR A 53 -15.69 2.42 -13.45
C TYR A 53 -15.46 1.16 -12.60
N GLY A 54 -15.03 1.36 -11.35
CA GLY A 54 -14.67 0.28 -10.43
C GLY A 54 -15.82 -0.15 -9.52
N SER A 55 -15.84 -1.42 -9.12
CA SER A 55 -16.79 -1.92 -8.12
C SER A 55 -16.50 -1.35 -6.73
N ASP A 56 -15.23 -1.14 -6.41
CA ASP A 56 -14.76 -0.44 -5.21
C ASP A 56 -15.28 1.00 -5.11
N GLU A 57 -15.28 1.74 -6.22
CA GLU A 57 -15.80 3.11 -6.30
C GLU A 57 -17.32 3.14 -6.03
N ARG A 58 -18.05 2.15 -6.57
CA ARG A 58 -19.48 1.98 -6.26
C ARG A 58 -19.72 1.64 -4.80
N ILE A 59 -18.93 0.74 -4.21
CA ILE A 59 -19.04 0.41 -2.79
C ILE A 59 -18.75 1.63 -1.92
N GLN A 60 -17.70 2.40 -2.23
CA GLN A 60 -17.39 3.63 -1.52
C GLN A 60 -18.55 4.63 -1.58
N ALA A 61 -19.18 4.80 -2.75
CA ALA A 61 -20.34 5.66 -2.92
C ALA A 61 -21.53 5.19 -2.05
N CYS A 62 -21.81 3.90 -2.01
CA CYS A 62 -22.86 3.33 -1.15
C CYS A 62 -22.58 3.52 0.33
N LEU A 63 -21.33 3.37 0.75
CA LEU A 63 -20.94 3.62 2.13
C LEU A 63 -21.08 5.11 2.50
N SER A 64 -20.80 6.01 1.56
CA SER A 64 -21.02 7.45 1.76
C SER A 64 -22.51 7.82 1.87
N GLU A 65 -23.43 7.17 1.15
CA GLU A 65 -24.87 7.40 1.32
C GLU A 65 -25.37 7.12 2.74
N ILE A 66 -24.76 6.13 3.41
CA ILE A 66 -25.08 5.78 4.81
C ILE A 66 -24.11 6.41 5.81
N GLY A 67 -23.30 7.39 5.39
CA GLY A 67 -22.47 8.21 6.25
C GLY A 67 -21.22 7.53 6.81
N ILE A 68 -20.70 6.50 6.15
CA ILE A 68 -19.55 5.72 6.61
C ILE A 68 -18.29 6.07 5.81
N PRO A 69 -17.30 6.75 6.42
CA PRO A 69 -16.05 7.09 5.76
C PRO A 69 -15.07 5.92 5.75
N LEU A 70 -14.08 6.00 4.86
CA LEU A 70 -12.92 5.11 4.89
C LEU A 70 -12.05 5.38 6.12
N THR A 71 -11.72 4.31 6.84
CA THR A 71 -10.64 4.26 7.83
C THR A 71 -9.40 3.70 7.14
N LYS A 72 -8.38 4.53 6.93
CA LYS A 72 -7.18 4.12 6.18
C LYS A 72 -6.29 3.24 7.05
N GLU A 73 -5.96 2.06 6.54
CA GLU A 73 -5.02 1.13 7.16
C GLU A 73 -3.83 0.92 6.21
N LEU A 74 -2.62 1.16 6.72
CA LEU A 74 -1.40 1.27 5.91
C LEU A 74 -0.86 -0.06 5.37
N GLY A 75 -1.47 -1.19 5.73
CA GLY A 75 -1.05 -2.51 5.28
C GLY A 75 -1.73 -3.01 4.01
N PHE A 76 -2.73 -2.28 3.50
CA PHE A 76 -3.45 -2.63 2.27
C PHE A 76 -2.83 -1.90 1.09
N HIS A 77 -2.29 -2.66 0.13
CA HIS A 77 -1.62 -2.08 -1.03
C HIS A 77 -2.24 -2.55 -2.35
N GLN A 78 -2.77 -1.59 -3.11
CA GLN A 78 -3.16 -1.80 -4.50
C GLN A 78 -1.90 -2.00 -5.39
N VAL A 79 -0.76 -1.44 -4.97
CA VAL A 79 0.49 -1.46 -5.72
C VAL A 79 0.28 -0.83 -7.10
N ASP A 80 -0.46 0.28 -7.15
CA ASP A 80 -0.71 1.05 -8.36
C ASP A 80 0.55 1.84 -8.73
N ILE A 81 1.61 1.11 -9.09
CA ILE A 81 2.92 1.62 -9.47
C ILE A 81 3.44 0.83 -10.67
N ARG A 82 4.43 1.38 -11.37
CA ARG A 82 5.22 0.67 -12.38
C ARG A 82 6.70 0.67 -12.00
N GLY A 83 7.48 -0.21 -12.62
CA GLY A 83 8.92 -0.25 -12.42
C GLY A 83 9.32 -1.08 -11.21
N ASN A 84 10.30 -0.64 -10.42
CA ASN A 84 10.85 -1.44 -9.33
C ASN A 84 10.12 -1.13 -8.00
N PRO A 85 9.46 -2.12 -7.36
CA PRO A 85 8.73 -1.90 -6.11
C PRO A 85 9.65 -1.75 -4.88
N TYR A 86 10.97 -1.88 -5.03
CA TYR A 86 11.94 -1.87 -3.93
C TYR A 86 11.73 -0.76 -2.91
N GLY A 87 11.62 0.50 -3.35
CA GLY A 87 11.47 1.63 -2.42
C GLY A 87 10.18 1.61 -1.62
N LEU A 88 9.07 1.13 -2.21
CA LEU A 88 7.79 0.96 -1.52
C LEU A 88 7.92 -0.12 -0.44
N LEU A 89 8.45 -1.30 -0.79
CA LEU A 89 8.52 -2.43 0.12
C LEU A 89 9.59 -2.24 1.21
N ALA A 90 10.70 -1.59 0.89
CA ALA A 90 11.80 -1.33 1.83
C ALA A 90 11.42 -0.30 2.92
N ALA A 91 10.51 0.62 2.61
CA ALA A 91 10.06 1.66 3.54
C ALA A 91 8.64 1.39 4.08
N HIS A 92 8.14 0.15 4.00
CA HIS A 92 6.81 -0.17 4.49
C HIS A 92 6.71 0.14 5.99
N PRO A 93 5.64 0.84 6.44
CA PRO A 93 5.54 1.30 7.83
C PRO A 93 5.44 0.13 8.82
N LEU A 94 5.45 0.46 10.11
CA LEU A 94 5.28 -0.52 11.19
C LEU A 94 3.90 -1.21 11.21
N ALA A 95 2.95 -0.74 10.41
CA ALA A 95 1.68 -1.45 10.25
C ALA A 95 1.95 -2.88 9.72
N PRO A 96 1.16 -3.89 10.13
CA PRO A 96 1.26 -5.22 9.53
C PRO A 96 0.93 -5.15 8.04
N LEU A 97 1.76 -5.78 7.20
CA LEU A 97 1.40 -5.99 5.80
C LEU A 97 0.17 -6.90 5.72
N VAL A 98 -0.87 -6.45 5.03
CA VAL A 98 -2.12 -7.20 4.84
C VAL A 98 -2.21 -7.77 3.44
N SER A 99 -1.89 -6.97 2.42
CA SER A 99 -2.06 -7.36 1.02
C SER A 99 -1.11 -6.61 0.09
N LEU A 100 -0.74 -7.27 -1.00
CA LEU A 100 -0.03 -6.70 -2.16
C LEU A 100 -0.77 -7.17 -3.41
N HIS A 101 -1.16 -6.26 -4.30
CA HIS A 101 -1.97 -6.60 -5.47
C HIS A 101 -1.18 -6.72 -6.78
N HIS A 102 -0.98 -5.65 -7.55
CA HIS A 102 -0.43 -5.66 -8.92
C HIS A 102 1.06 -6.07 -9.06
N LEU A 103 1.48 -7.16 -8.41
CA LEU A 103 2.87 -7.66 -8.42
C LEU A 103 3.30 -8.21 -9.78
N ASP A 104 2.36 -8.55 -10.65
CA ASP A 104 2.59 -8.97 -12.04
C ASP A 104 2.93 -7.80 -12.98
N TYR A 105 2.55 -6.57 -12.61
CA TYR A 105 2.80 -5.36 -13.40
C TYR A 105 4.08 -4.60 -13.01
N VAL A 106 4.78 -5.05 -11.97
CA VAL A 106 6.05 -4.49 -11.51
C VAL A 106 7.22 -5.42 -11.83
N LYS A 107 8.45 -4.91 -11.72
CA LYS A 107 9.65 -5.74 -11.74
C LYS A 107 9.61 -6.69 -10.55
N SER A 108 10.25 -7.86 -10.69
CA SER A 108 10.39 -8.82 -9.61
C SER A 108 10.99 -8.18 -8.36
N ILE A 109 10.50 -8.61 -7.19
CA ILE A 109 10.86 -8.07 -5.87
C ILE A 109 12.35 -8.27 -5.58
N PHE A 110 12.90 -9.38 -6.08
CA PHE A 110 14.30 -9.75 -5.97
C PHE A 110 14.97 -9.80 -7.36
N PRO A 111 16.17 -9.23 -7.52
CA PRO A 111 16.91 -9.30 -8.77
C PRO A 111 17.20 -10.75 -9.21
N GLY A 112 17.17 -10.99 -10.52
CA GLY A 112 17.48 -12.32 -11.09
C GLY A 112 16.39 -13.37 -10.93
N MET A 113 15.19 -12.99 -10.46
CA MET A 113 14.02 -13.86 -10.35
C MET A 113 12.89 -13.35 -11.25
N ASN A 114 11.96 -14.24 -11.63
CA ASN A 114 10.67 -13.81 -12.16
C ASN A 114 9.74 -13.36 -11.02
N GLN A 115 8.58 -12.79 -11.35
CA GLN A 115 7.66 -12.23 -10.36
C GLN A 115 7.19 -13.28 -9.34
N ILE A 116 6.81 -14.48 -9.81
CA ILE A 116 6.28 -15.56 -8.96
C ILE A 116 7.35 -16.06 -8.00
N ASP A 117 8.55 -16.38 -8.49
CA ASP A 117 9.65 -16.87 -7.66
C ASP A 117 10.07 -15.82 -6.62
N SER A 118 10.06 -14.53 -7.01
CA SER A 118 10.36 -13.44 -6.09
C SER A 118 9.32 -13.29 -4.98
N LEU A 119 8.04 -13.52 -5.29
CA LEU A 119 6.97 -13.52 -4.31
C LEU A 119 7.04 -14.74 -3.38
N GLN A 120 7.34 -15.92 -3.93
CA GLN A 120 7.57 -17.13 -3.12
C GLN A 120 8.73 -16.92 -2.15
N LYS A 121 9.81 -16.29 -2.59
CA LYS A 121 10.94 -15.94 -1.73
C LYS A 121 10.55 -14.94 -0.63
N LEU A 122 9.74 -13.93 -0.94
CA LEU A 122 9.23 -12.99 0.08
C LEU A 122 8.33 -13.70 1.10
N ASN A 123 7.65 -14.77 0.69
CA ASN A 123 6.76 -15.54 1.56
C ASN A 123 7.51 -16.41 2.59
N GLU A 124 8.79 -16.73 2.37
CA GLU A 124 9.60 -17.50 3.33
C GLU A 124 9.73 -16.78 4.69
N PRO A 125 10.22 -15.53 4.77
CA PRO A 125 10.28 -14.80 6.05
C PRO A 125 8.88 -14.49 6.59
N TYR A 126 7.88 -14.29 5.72
CA TYR A 126 6.49 -14.11 6.15
C TYR A 126 5.94 -15.30 6.93
N ARG A 127 6.27 -16.53 6.50
CA ARG A 127 5.87 -17.73 7.24
C ARG A 127 6.53 -17.86 8.61
N LEU A 128 7.67 -17.20 8.82
CA LEU A 128 8.40 -17.24 10.08
C LEU A 128 7.92 -16.16 11.06
N ASP A 129 7.71 -14.93 10.58
CA ASP A 129 7.19 -13.82 11.37
C ASP A 129 6.24 -12.94 10.51
N PRO A 130 4.97 -13.35 10.35
CA PRO A 130 4.04 -12.66 9.48
C PRO A 130 3.74 -11.25 10.00
N GLY A 131 3.79 -11.06 11.31
CA GLY A 131 3.52 -9.78 11.96
C GLY A 131 4.58 -8.71 11.67
N ARG A 132 5.82 -9.11 11.33
CA ARG A 132 6.93 -8.19 11.07
C ARG A 132 7.35 -8.07 9.61
N THR A 133 6.72 -8.82 8.71
CA THR A 133 7.12 -8.82 7.30
C THR A 133 7.09 -7.42 6.71
N LEU A 134 8.19 -7.02 6.08
CA LEU A 134 8.45 -5.68 5.53
C LEU A 134 8.50 -4.53 6.52
N GLN A 135 8.22 -4.73 7.81
CA GLN A 135 8.25 -3.65 8.79
C GLN A 135 9.60 -2.94 8.79
N HIS A 136 9.54 -1.63 8.58
CA HIS A 136 10.70 -0.77 8.55
C HIS A 136 11.18 -0.39 9.95
N SER A 137 12.49 -0.49 10.17
CA SER A 137 13.15 -0.07 11.41
C SER A 137 14.50 0.57 11.10
N VAL A 138 14.93 1.49 11.97
CA VAL A 138 16.16 2.27 11.80
C VAL A 138 17.04 2.16 13.04
N CYS A 139 18.32 1.93 12.83
CA CYS A 139 19.36 1.91 13.86
C CYS A 139 20.50 2.86 13.49
N TYR A 140 21.22 3.37 14.49
CA TYR A 140 22.36 4.26 14.29
C TYR A 140 23.62 3.66 14.91
N ASP A 141 24.72 3.64 14.16
CA ASP A 141 26.05 3.36 14.68
C ASP A 141 26.83 4.67 14.77
N PHE A 142 26.85 5.25 15.96
CA PHE A 142 27.52 6.53 16.21
C PHE A 142 29.06 6.44 16.16
N ASN A 143 29.65 5.26 16.35
CA ASN A 143 31.11 5.09 16.25
C ASN A 143 31.57 5.18 14.80
N ARG A 144 30.76 4.66 13.87
CA ARG A 144 31.02 4.72 12.42
C ARG A 144 30.37 5.92 11.75
N ASN A 145 29.51 6.64 12.46
CA ASN A 145 28.66 7.69 11.91
C ASN A 145 27.72 7.16 10.82
N TRP A 146 27.11 5.98 11.03
CA TRP A 146 26.27 5.28 10.06
C TRP A 146 24.82 5.22 10.48
N SER A 147 23.93 5.14 9.49
CA SER A 147 22.52 4.75 9.68
C SER A 147 22.26 3.41 9.00
N VAL A 148 21.49 2.56 9.67
CA VAL A 148 21.09 1.24 9.18
C VAL A 148 19.57 1.24 9.08
N SER A 149 19.05 1.07 7.87
CA SER A 149 17.62 0.94 7.58
C SER A 149 17.32 -0.52 7.27
N VAL A 150 16.36 -1.11 7.96
CA VAL A 150 16.03 -2.53 7.87
C VAL A 150 14.55 -2.68 7.55
N SER A 151 14.25 -3.38 6.46
CA SER A 151 12.92 -3.93 6.16
C SER A 151 12.93 -5.42 6.47
N TRP A 152 12.18 -5.82 7.50
CA TRP A 152 12.23 -7.17 8.04
C TRP A 152 11.90 -8.23 7.00
N GLY A 153 12.79 -9.22 6.84
CA GLY A 153 12.66 -10.29 5.86
C GLY A 153 12.97 -9.89 4.42
N TYR A 154 13.32 -8.63 4.15
CA TYR A 154 13.49 -8.15 2.77
C TYR A 154 14.85 -7.53 2.48
N THR A 155 15.22 -6.44 3.15
CA THR A 155 16.45 -5.70 2.80
C THR A 155 17.06 -4.94 3.97
N ILE A 156 18.37 -4.69 3.87
CA ILE A 156 19.14 -3.84 4.77
C ILE A 156 19.86 -2.81 3.92
N GLN A 157 19.74 -1.54 4.30
CA GLN A 157 20.40 -0.41 3.65
C GLN A 157 21.37 0.23 4.65
N LEU A 158 22.61 0.44 4.21
CA LEU A 158 23.66 1.07 5.00
C LEU A 158 23.96 2.46 4.44
N TYR A 159 23.86 3.47 5.31
CA TYR A 159 24.16 4.86 4.98
C TYR A 159 25.41 5.27 5.74
N PRO A 160 26.52 5.65 5.06
CA PRO A 160 27.76 6.07 5.71
C PRO A 160 27.69 7.50 6.26
N SER A 161 26.54 7.88 6.81
CA SER A 161 26.24 9.15 7.46
C SER A 161 25.04 8.97 8.40
N LEU A 162 24.86 9.90 9.34
CA LEU A 162 23.65 9.98 10.17
C LEU A 162 22.52 10.64 9.36
N VAL A 163 21.57 9.83 8.90
CA VAL A 163 20.39 10.24 8.13
C VAL A 163 19.19 10.26 9.07
N THR A 164 18.34 11.28 8.97
CA THR A 164 17.19 11.39 9.86
C THR A 164 16.20 10.23 9.65
N ALA A 165 15.54 9.80 10.73
CA ALA A 165 14.51 8.76 10.64
C ALA A 165 13.38 9.16 9.67
N MET A 166 13.05 10.45 9.61
CA MET A 166 12.07 11.00 8.65
C MET A 166 12.50 10.74 7.20
N GLN A 167 13.77 11.00 6.86
CA GLN A 167 14.28 10.74 5.52
C GLN A 167 14.36 9.25 5.20
N LEU A 168 14.72 8.41 6.18
CA LEU A 168 14.80 6.96 6.01
C LEU A 168 13.42 6.31 5.88
N ALA A 169 12.39 6.90 6.48
CA ALA A 169 11.01 6.45 6.33
C ALA A 169 10.39 6.81 4.97
N MET A 170 11.01 7.71 4.20
CA MET A 170 10.53 8.01 2.84
C MET A 170 10.90 6.87 1.89
N ALA A 171 9.91 6.38 1.15
CA ALA A 171 10.13 5.42 0.09
C ALA A 171 11.11 5.96 -0.95
N LEU A 172 12.20 5.22 -1.20
CA LEU A 172 13.12 5.54 -2.28
C LEU A 172 12.37 5.54 -3.62
N ARG A 173 12.61 6.56 -4.45
CA ARG A 173 11.93 6.64 -5.74
C ARG A 173 12.51 5.64 -6.74
N THR A 174 11.99 4.42 -6.73
CA THR A 174 12.38 3.32 -7.64
C THR A 174 11.28 2.93 -8.64
N PHE A 175 10.13 3.59 -8.56
CA PHE A 175 8.91 3.29 -9.30
C PHE A 175 8.31 4.54 -9.96
N GLN A 176 7.34 4.31 -10.83
CA GLN A 176 6.61 5.30 -11.63
C GLN A 176 5.10 5.15 -11.42
N THR A 177 4.31 6.15 -11.81
CA THR A 177 2.85 6.12 -11.62
C THR A 177 2.17 5.06 -12.46
N TRP A 178 1.03 4.56 -11.96
CA TRP A 178 0.28 3.48 -12.59
C TRP A 178 -0.18 3.78 -14.02
N ARG A 179 -0.86 4.91 -14.21
CA ARG A 179 -1.56 5.22 -15.46
C ARG A 179 -0.64 5.85 -16.48
N THR A 180 0.10 6.89 -16.09
CA THR A 180 1.01 7.59 -17.02
C THR A 180 2.41 6.97 -17.12
N GLY A 181 2.89 6.23 -16.12
CA GLY A 181 4.28 5.78 -16.09
C GLY A 181 5.29 6.92 -15.89
N ASN A 182 4.83 8.07 -15.40
CA ASN A 182 5.64 9.28 -15.25
C ASN A 182 6.17 9.43 -13.81
N ASN A 183 7.02 10.44 -13.63
CA ASN A 183 7.55 10.84 -12.34
C ASN A 183 6.60 11.76 -11.57
N GLU A 184 5.34 11.36 -11.40
CA GLU A 184 4.32 12.12 -10.67
C GLU A 184 4.32 11.79 -9.16
N PRO A 185 3.58 12.55 -8.32
CA PRO A 185 3.52 12.35 -6.85
C PRO A 185 2.87 11.03 -6.40
N PHE A 186 3.20 10.63 -5.17
CA PHE A 186 2.69 9.42 -4.49
C PHE A 186 2.19 9.77 -3.09
N THR A 187 1.27 8.97 -2.57
CA THR A 187 0.76 9.08 -1.18
C THR A 187 1.71 8.46 -0.15
N LEU A 188 2.88 7.97 -0.59
CA LEU A 188 3.89 7.26 0.20
C LEU A 188 4.92 8.19 0.87
N THR A 189 4.88 9.49 0.56
CA THR A 189 5.75 10.49 1.17
C THR A 189 4.99 11.19 2.29
N PRO A 190 5.60 11.39 3.48
CA PRO A 190 5.17 12.47 4.35
C PRO A 190 5.29 13.77 3.54
N ASP A 191 4.21 14.55 3.46
CA ASP A 191 4.34 15.91 2.92
C ASP A 191 5.41 16.66 3.75
N PRO A 192 6.33 17.39 3.09
CA PRO A 192 7.32 18.21 3.79
C PRO A 192 6.67 19.30 4.65
#